data_AF-A0A4Q3RYB5-F1
#
_entry.id   AF-A0A4Q3RYB5-F1
#
_cell.length_a   1.000
_cell.length_b   1.000
_cell.length_c   1.000
_cell.angle_alpha   90.00
_cell.angle_beta   90.00
_cell.angle_gamma   90.00
#
_symmetry.space_group_name_H-M   'P 1'
#
loop_
_entity.id
_entity.type
_entity.pdbx_description
1 polymer ?
#
loop_
_entity_poly.entity_id
_entity_poly.type
_entity_poly.pdbx_seq_one_letter_code
_entity_poly.pdbx_strand_id
1 'polypeptide(L)'
;MRRLAALLGLTVLALATPSIAAPPKAISDTVNALVAERAVEGWTPEEAADPANVPARLKIAPPAMFKQVDVNGDRLADWQVSFEKAPNPSMFCGTGGCKIQLYASQADGSYRLVFDSLFREFALKGPKSGRYVDVDFHGSACGGYGVTPCPRRYGWDAALGRFVERPDSEGRTLLVFGSRNPVETPLNAAPPEIAAQVARRDSLCRAAGGTFATNEADYADLPDLNGDGRRDWIVGTWDSCNFEGDIPDDAPLLPTTVLVTGPGGLTPALEGVFTWQIDIARSPARFDTIERNDDCSTEDATCKITPMAWDAASRTLVPAK
;
A
#
# COMPACT_ATOMS: atom_id res chain seq x y z
N MET A 1 36.53 -68.43 -28.48
CA MET A 1 36.46 -66.94 -28.48
C MET A 1 34.99 -66.53 -28.59
N ARG A 2 34.33 -66.20 -27.47
CA ARG A 2 32.91 -65.80 -27.42
C ARG A 2 32.82 -64.28 -27.58
N ARG A 3 32.06 -63.81 -28.58
CA ARG A 3 31.77 -62.37 -28.79
C ARG A 3 30.59 -61.97 -27.88
N LEU A 4 30.81 -61.05 -26.96
CA LEU A 4 29.75 -60.37 -26.20
C LEU A 4 29.15 -59.26 -27.08
N ALA A 5 27.84 -59.28 -27.25
CA ALA A 5 27.06 -58.17 -27.80
C ALA A 5 26.65 -57.24 -26.65
N ALA A 6 27.02 -55.95 -26.74
CA ALA A 6 26.59 -54.92 -25.82
C ALA A 6 25.26 -54.32 -26.31
N LEU A 7 24.20 -54.50 -25.53
CA LEU A 7 22.92 -53.80 -25.71
C LEU A 7 23.04 -52.40 -25.10
N LEU A 8 23.03 -51.36 -25.95
CA LEU A 8 22.78 -49.99 -25.50
C LEU A 8 21.28 -49.85 -25.17
N GLY A 9 20.99 -49.74 -23.87
CA GLY A 9 19.67 -49.34 -23.39
C GLY A 9 19.48 -47.84 -23.60
N LEU A 10 18.55 -47.47 -24.49
CA LEU A 10 18.11 -46.09 -24.69
C LEU A 10 17.28 -45.66 -23.48
N THR A 11 17.85 -44.85 -22.58
CA THR A 11 17.09 -44.25 -21.47
C THR A 11 16.30 -43.06 -22.00
N VAL A 12 14.98 -43.22 -22.13
CA VAL A 12 14.07 -42.11 -22.43
C VAL A 12 13.95 -41.26 -21.16
N LEU A 13 14.63 -40.11 -21.11
CA LEU A 13 14.34 -39.09 -20.10
C LEU A 13 12.95 -38.51 -20.41
N ALA A 14 11.97 -38.84 -19.57
CA ALA A 14 10.69 -38.15 -19.57
C ALA A 14 10.94 -36.69 -19.15
N LEU A 15 10.84 -35.77 -20.12
CA LEU A 15 10.78 -34.35 -19.84
C LEU A 15 9.48 -34.08 -19.10
N ALA A 16 9.56 -33.91 -17.78
CA ALA A 16 8.44 -33.41 -16.99
C ALA A 16 8.10 -32.01 -17.52
N THR A 17 6.97 -31.90 -18.21
CA THR A 17 6.38 -30.59 -18.52
C THR A 17 6.19 -29.86 -17.18
N PRO A 18 6.71 -28.64 -17.00
CA PRO A 18 6.47 -27.90 -15.77
C PRO A 18 4.96 -27.73 -15.62
N SER A 19 4.39 -28.46 -14.66
CA SER A 19 3.01 -28.25 -14.25
C SER A 19 2.95 -26.82 -13.73
N ILE A 20 2.13 -25.97 -14.37
CA ILE A 20 1.80 -24.68 -13.81
C ILE A 20 1.11 -25.00 -12.49
N ALA A 21 1.81 -24.79 -11.37
CA ALA A 21 1.24 -25.01 -10.07
C ALA A 21 -0.05 -24.19 -9.97
N ALA A 22 -1.12 -24.79 -9.47
CA ALA A 22 -2.32 -24.04 -9.13
C ALA A 22 -2.01 -23.11 -7.93
N PRO A 23 -2.64 -21.93 -7.84
CA PRO A 23 -2.52 -21.10 -6.65
C PRO A 23 -3.01 -21.87 -5.41
N PRO A 24 -2.39 -21.66 -4.24
CA PRO A 24 -2.86 -22.18 -2.96
C PRO A 24 -4.31 -21.84 -2.72
N LYS A 25 -5.07 -22.78 -2.14
CA LYS A 25 -6.51 -22.61 -1.89
C LYS A 25 -6.81 -21.33 -1.10
N ALA A 26 -6.00 -21.04 -0.07
CA ALA A 26 -6.16 -19.85 0.76
C ALA A 26 -6.11 -18.55 -0.07
N ILE A 27 -5.15 -18.44 -1.00
CA ILE A 27 -5.05 -17.27 -1.89
C ILE A 27 -6.24 -17.25 -2.86
N SER A 28 -6.57 -18.39 -3.48
CA SER A 28 -7.68 -18.44 -4.42
C SER A 28 -9.02 -18.11 -3.77
N ASP A 29 -9.25 -18.54 -2.53
CA ASP A 29 -10.48 -18.25 -1.78
C ASP A 29 -10.59 -16.75 -1.50
N THR A 30 -9.51 -16.11 -1.03
CA THR A 30 -9.47 -14.66 -0.80
C THR A 30 -9.71 -13.87 -2.09
N VAL A 31 -9.05 -14.24 -3.19
CA VAL A 31 -9.22 -13.54 -4.47
C VAL A 31 -10.60 -13.77 -5.07
N ASN A 32 -11.16 -14.99 -4.95
CA ASN A 32 -12.54 -15.27 -5.36
C ASN A 32 -13.54 -14.44 -4.55
N ALA A 33 -13.34 -14.25 -3.25
CA ALA A 33 -14.19 -13.39 -2.44
C ALA A 33 -14.17 -11.94 -2.94
N LEU A 34 -12.99 -11.38 -3.23
CA LEU A 34 -12.85 -10.03 -3.79
C LEU A 34 -13.52 -9.90 -5.18
N VAL A 35 -13.32 -10.89 -6.05
CA VAL A 35 -13.95 -10.93 -7.38
C VAL A 35 -15.48 -11.04 -7.26
N ALA A 36 -15.98 -11.87 -6.34
CA ALA A 36 -17.41 -12.03 -6.12
C ALA A 36 -18.06 -10.78 -5.54
N GLU A 37 -17.40 -10.11 -4.59
CA GLU A 37 -17.85 -8.84 -4.00
C GLU A 37 -18.00 -7.76 -5.08
N ARG A 38 -16.97 -7.57 -5.91
CA ARG A 38 -17.02 -6.59 -7.00
C ARG A 38 -17.99 -6.95 -8.11
N ALA A 39 -18.27 -8.24 -8.33
CA ALA A 39 -19.25 -8.66 -9.33
C ALA A 39 -20.69 -8.25 -8.98
N VAL A 40 -20.98 -7.97 -7.71
CA VAL A 40 -22.32 -7.58 -7.23
C VAL A 40 -22.39 -6.12 -6.77
N GLU A 41 -21.29 -5.37 -6.88
CA GLU A 41 -21.26 -3.95 -6.52
C GLU A 41 -22.21 -3.14 -7.41
N GLY A 42 -23.05 -2.31 -6.78
CA GLY A 42 -24.06 -1.49 -7.46
C GLY A 42 -25.38 -2.20 -7.77
N TRP A 43 -25.51 -3.49 -7.44
CA TRP A 43 -26.75 -4.27 -7.63
C TRP A 43 -27.54 -4.41 -6.32
N THR A 44 -28.87 -4.52 -6.41
CA THR A 44 -29.66 -4.98 -5.26
C THR A 44 -29.41 -6.46 -4.97
N PRO A 45 -29.72 -6.96 -3.76
CA PRO A 45 -29.62 -8.38 -3.45
C PRO A 45 -30.40 -9.28 -4.43
N GLU A 46 -31.59 -8.85 -4.86
CA GLU A 46 -32.40 -9.59 -5.83
C GLU A 46 -31.71 -9.64 -7.21
N GLU A 47 -31.18 -8.51 -7.67
CA GLU A 47 -30.50 -8.44 -8.97
C GLU A 47 -29.19 -9.22 -8.96
N ALA A 48 -28.42 -9.16 -7.88
CA ALA A 48 -27.16 -9.88 -7.68
C ALA A 48 -27.35 -11.42 -7.60
N ALA A 49 -28.56 -11.85 -7.22
CA ALA A 49 -28.95 -13.25 -7.19
C ALA A 49 -29.39 -13.79 -8.56
N ASP A 50 -29.73 -12.90 -9.51
CA ASP A 50 -30.08 -13.29 -10.88
C ASP A 50 -28.83 -13.70 -11.68
N PRO A 51 -28.70 -14.97 -12.11
CA PRO A 51 -27.57 -15.41 -12.93
C PRO A 51 -27.48 -14.74 -14.30
N ALA A 52 -28.55 -14.08 -14.78
CA ALA A 52 -28.54 -13.28 -15.99
C ALA A 52 -27.75 -11.96 -15.79
N ASN A 53 -27.84 -11.36 -14.60
CA ASN A 53 -27.11 -10.14 -14.25
C ASN A 53 -25.68 -10.46 -13.79
N VAL A 54 -25.52 -11.44 -12.90
CA VAL A 54 -24.21 -11.83 -12.36
C VAL A 54 -23.95 -13.33 -12.55
N PRO A 55 -23.56 -13.76 -13.77
CA PRO A 55 -23.19 -15.13 -14.04
C PRO A 55 -22.11 -15.66 -13.08
N ALA A 56 -22.19 -16.93 -12.69
CA ALA A 56 -21.24 -17.54 -11.75
C ALA A 56 -19.76 -17.36 -12.15
N ARG A 57 -19.46 -17.35 -13.45
CA ARG A 57 -18.10 -17.10 -13.98
C ARG A 57 -17.52 -15.74 -13.61
N LEU A 58 -18.36 -14.74 -13.30
CA LEU A 58 -17.91 -13.42 -12.86
C LEU A 58 -17.47 -13.41 -11.39
N LYS A 59 -17.82 -14.43 -10.62
CA LYS A 59 -17.50 -14.58 -9.19
C LYS A 59 -16.27 -15.47 -8.95
N ILE A 60 -15.60 -15.92 -10.01
CA ILE A 60 -14.47 -16.86 -9.94
C ILE A 60 -13.26 -16.23 -10.63
N ALA A 61 -12.16 -16.13 -9.91
CA ALA A 61 -10.88 -15.68 -10.42
C ALA A 61 -10.31 -16.71 -11.41
N PRO A 62 -10.10 -16.37 -12.69
CA PRO A 62 -9.52 -17.29 -13.65
C PRO A 62 -8.04 -17.54 -13.35
N PRO A 63 -7.48 -18.70 -13.74
CA PRO A 63 -6.07 -19.03 -13.52
C PRO A 63 -5.09 -17.97 -14.05
N ALA A 64 -5.47 -17.25 -15.11
CA ALA A 64 -4.66 -16.18 -15.69
C ALA A 64 -4.40 -14.99 -14.76
N MET A 65 -5.17 -14.83 -13.68
CA MET A 65 -4.89 -13.83 -12.64
C MET A 65 -3.65 -14.19 -11.83
N PHE A 66 -3.28 -15.46 -11.72
CA PHE A 66 -2.28 -15.94 -10.78
C PHE A 66 -0.96 -16.24 -11.49
N LYS A 67 0.13 -15.72 -10.93
CA LYS A 67 1.48 -15.98 -11.39
C LYS A 67 2.36 -16.34 -10.20
N GLN A 68 2.98 -17.51 -10.25
CA GLN A 68 4.01 -17.87 -9.28
C GLN A 68 5.24 -16.97 -9.48
N VAL A 69 5.74 -16.41 -8.39
CA VAL A 69 6.89 -15.50 -8.33
C VAL A 69 7.72 -15.81 -7.09
N ASP A 70 8.85 -15.12 -6.92
CA ASP A 70 9.64 -15.09 -5.70
C ASP A 70 9.63 -13.64 -5.20
N VAL A 71 8.84 -13.31 -4.19
CA VAL A 71 8.57 -11.92 -3.78
C VAL A 71 9.70 -11.36 -2.93
N ASN A 72 10.26 -12.18 -2.04
CA ASN A 72 11.23 -11.74 -1.02
C ASN A 72 12.67 -12.23 -1.26
N GLY A 73 12.91 -13.11 -2.25
CA GLY A 73 14.21 -13.63 -2.63
C GLY A 73 14.59 -14.97 -1.97
N ASP A 74 13.69 -15.59 -1.21
CA ASP A 74 13.94 -16.84 -0.49
C ASP A 74 13.84 -18.11 -1.37
N ARG A 75 13.38 -17.95 -2.63
CA ARG A 75 13.10 -19.02 -3.62
C ARG A 75 11.92 -19.92 -3.28
N LEU A 76 11.15 -19.61 -2.26
CA LEU A 76 9.87 -20.26 -2.03
C LEU A 76 8.87 -19.74 -3.06
N ALA A 77 7.82 -20.54 -3.27
CA ALA A 77 6.77 -20.20 -4.21
C ALA A 77 5.88 -19.13 -3.61
N ASP A 78 6.01 -17.91 -4.11
CA ASP A 78 5.14 -16.78 -3.79
C ASP A 78 4.18 -16.52 -4.96
N TRP A 79 3.21 -15.62 -4.76
CA TRP A 79 2.14 -15.41 -5.74
C TRP A 79 1.90 -13.94 -6.03
N GLN A 80 1.82 -13.62 -7.31
CA GLN A 80 1.30 -12.37 -7.82
C GLN A 80 -0.12 -12.60 -8.35
N VAL A 81 -1.03 -11.69 -8.01
CA VAL A 81 -2.41 -11.66 -8.52
C VAL A 81 -2.60 -10.38 -9.33
N SER A 82 -2.98 -10.52 -10.60
CA SER A 82 -3.18 -9.41 -11.54
C SER A 82 -4.66 -9.24 -11.86
N PHE A 83 -5.28 -8.19 -11.32
CA PHE A 83 -6.72 -7.96 -11.51
C PHE A 83 -7.09 -7.42 -12.89
N GLU A 84 -6.11 -7.00 -13.69
CA GLU A 84 -6.30 -6.77 -15.14
C GLU A 84 -6.81 -8.04 -15.86
N LYS A 85 -6.56 -9.23 -15.30
CA LYS A 85 -7.03 -10.52 -15.84
C LYS A 85 -8.29 -11.04 -15.14
N ALA A 86 -8.95 -10.23 -14.31
CA ALA A 86 -10.20 -10.60 -13.66
C ALA A 86 -11.35 -10.78 -14.67
N PRO A 87 -12.46 -11.44 -14.31
CA PRO A 87 -13.62 -11.58 -15.20
C PRO A 87 -14.24 -10.24 -15.61
N ASN A 88 -14.12 -9.21 -14.75
CA ASN A 88 -14.55 -7.85 -15.01
C ASN A 88 -13.44 -6.85 -14.59
N PRO A 89 -12.40 -6.64 -15.41
CA PRO A 89 -11.23 -5.84 -15.04
C PRO A 89 -11.57 -4.39 -14.68
N SER A 90 -12.61 -3.79 -15.27
CA SER A 90 -12.99 -2.40 -14.98
C SER A 90 -13.40 -2.15 -13.53
N MET A 91 -13.77 -3.19 -12.77
CA MET A 91 -14.07 -3.06 -11.33
C MET A 91 -12.80 -2.99 -10.46
N PHE A 92 -11.64 -3.28 -11.04
CA PHE A 92 -10.35 -3.31 -10.35
C PHE A 92 -9.32 -2.38 -10.99
N CYS A 93 -9.70 -1.68 -12.05
CA CYS A 93 -8.85 -0.82 -12.84
C CYS A 93 -9.51 0.55 -12.99
N GLY A 94 -8.71 1.61 -12.86
CA GLY A 94 -9.12 2.99 -13.07
C GLY A 94 -8.00 3.81 -13.71
N THR A 95 -8.05 5.13 -13.57
CA THR A 95 -6.99 6.02 -14.09
C THR A 95 -5.64 5.77 -13.42
N GLY A 96 -5.64 5.26 -12.19
CA GLY A 96 -4.45 4.82 -11.46
C GLY A 96 -3.91 3.46 -11.88
N GLY A 97 -4.45 2.87 -12.95
CA GLY A 97 -4.11 1.53 -13.42
C GLY A 97 -4.90 0.44 -12.68
N CYS A 98 -4.34 -0.77 -12.60
CA CYS A 98 -5.05 -1.96 -12.11
C CYS A 98 -4.51 -2.42 -10.76
N LYS A 99 -5.38 -3.03 -9.95
CA LYS A 99 -5.00 -3.66 -8.68
C LYS A 99 -4.02 -4.82 -8.94
N ILE A 100 -2.95 -4.86 -8.13
CA ILE A 100 -2.02 -5.99 -8.05
C ILE A 100 -1.85 -6.36 -6.58
N GLN A 101 -1.89 -7.67 -6.31
CA GLN A 101 -1.56 -8.21 -5.00
C GLN A 101 -0.32 -9.10 -5.07
N LEU A 102 0.53 -9.05 -4.04
CA LEU A 102 1.64 -9.97 -3.81
C LEU A 102 1.46 -10.72 -2.50
N TYR A 103 1.62 -12.03 -2.54
CA TYR A 103 1.55 -12.91 -1.39
C TYR A 103 2.91 -13.59 -1.17
N ALA A 104 3.51 -13.39 -0.01
CA ALA A 104 4.74 -14.05 0.40
C ALA A 104 4.43 -15.26 1.28
N SER A 105 5.01 -16.40 0.95
CA SER A 105 4.96 -17.63 1.74
C SER A 105 5.60 -17.42 3.12
N GLN A 106 5.12 -18.18 4.10
CA GLN A 106 5.58 -18.16 5.48
C GLN A 106 6.12 -19.54 5.87
N ALA A 107 6.95 -19.60 6.92
CA ALA A 107 7.57 -20.84 7.38
C ALA A 107 6.56 -21.92 7.84
N ASP A 108 5.36 -21.51 8.27
CA ASP A 108 4.26 -22.40 8.65
C ASP A 108 3.41 -22.89 7.46
N GLY A 109 3.79 -22.51 6.24
CA GLY A 109 3.07 -22.84 5.01
C GLY A 109 1.88 -21.91 4.70
N SER A 110 1.62 -20.91 5.54
CA SER A 110 0.65 -19.85 5.25
C SER A 110 1.20 -18.83 4.25
N TYR A 111 0.34 -17.92 3.80
CA TYR A 111 0.70 -16.83 2.90
C TYR A 111 0.27 -15.49 3.50
N ARG A 112 1.15 -14.51 3.44
CA ARG A 112 0.90 -13.13 3.88
C ARG A 112 0.74 -12.23 2.66
N LEU A 113 -0.32 -11.42 2.63
CA LEU A 113 -0.42 -10.30 1.70
C LEU A 113 0.65 -9.25 2.07
N VAL A 114 1.54 -8.94 1.14
CA VAL A 114 2.68 -8.03 1.38
C VAL A 114 2.71 -6.84 0.42
N PHE A 115 1.79 -6.82 -0.54
CA PHE A 115 1.56 -5.71 -1.44
C PHE A 115 0.12 -5.78 -1.95
N ASP A 116 -0.61 -4.67 -1.91
CA ASP A 116 -1.97 -4.51 -2.40
C ASP A 116 -2.24 -3.04 -2.73
N SER A 117 -2.18 -2.67 -4.01
CA SER A 117 -2.63 -1.35 -4.46
C SER A 117 -2.92 -1.30 -5.96
N LEU A 118 -3.34 -0.12 -6.43
CA LEU A 118 -3.54 0.19 -7.83
C LEU A 118 -2.32 0.90 -8.40
N PHE A 119 -1.80 0.40 -9.53
CA PHE A 119 -0.65 0.99 -10.20
C PHE A 119 -0.83 1.00 -11.70
N ARG A 120 -0.29 2.04 -12.33
CA ARG A 120 -0.18 2.14 -13.79
C ARG A 120 0.91 1.22 -14.30
N GLU A 121 2.03 1.18 -13.59
CA GLU A 121 3.16 0.31 -13.87
C GLU A 121 3.55 -0.45 -12.62
N PHE A 122 3.95 -1.72 -12.80
CA PHE A 122 4.45 -2.58 -11.74
C PHE A 122 5.59 -3.43 -12.26
N ALA A 123 6.68 -3.49 -11.50
CA ALA A 123 7.78 -4.40 -11.77
C ALA A 123 8.42 -4.90 -10.48
N LEU A 124 8.33 -6.22 -10.29
CA LEU A 124 9.11 -6.94 -9.28
C LEU A 124 10.51 -7.25 -9.85
N LYS A 125 11.54 -6.63 -9.29
CA LYS A 125 12.94 -6.68 -9.77
C LYS A 125 13.89 -7.08 -8.64
N GLY A 126 15.17 -7.24 -9.02
CA GLY A 126 16.28 -7.32 -8.07
C GLY A 126 16.74 -8.75 -7.73
N PRO A 127 17.98 -8.88 -7.21
CA PRO A 127 18.54 -10.15 -6.77
C PRO A 127 17.89 -10.63 -5.47
N LYS A 128 18.16 -11.88 -5.09
CA LYS A 128 17.62 -12.50 -3.87
C LYS A 128 17.90 -11.72 -2.58
N SER A 129 19.03 -11.03 -2.52
CA SER A 129 19.43 -10.22 -1.36
C SER A 129 18.73 -8.85 -1.27
N GLY A 130 17.89 -8.52 -2.26
CA GLY A 130 17.23 -7.22 -2.37
C GLY A 130 16.18 -7.26 -3.47
N ARG A 131 15.01 -7.82 -3.17
CA ARG A 131 13.85 -7.71 -4.05
C ARG A 131 13.27 -6.31 -3.93
N TYR A 132 12.99 -5.73 -5.07
CA TYR A 132 12.37 -4.42 -5.19
C TYR A 132 11.06 -4.51 -5.94
N VAL A 133 10.10 -3.71 -5.52
CA VAL A 133 8.88 -3.42 -6.27
C VAL A 133 8.99 -1.99 -6.75
N ASP A 134 9.15 -1.82 -8.06
CA ASP A 134 9.01 -0.52 -8.73
C ASP A 134 7.55 -0.37 -9.15
N VAL A 135 6.97 0.78 -8.83
CA VAL A 135 5.60 1.11 -9.23
C VAL A 135 5.50 2.55 -9.70
N ASP A 136 4.48 2.80 -10.53
CA ASP A 136 4.03 4.15 -10.87
C ASP A 136 2.56 4.30 -10.46
N PHE A 137 2.31 5.17 -9.48
CA PHE A 137 0.96 5.45 -8.99
C PHE A 137 0.23 6.47 -9.89
N HIS A 138 -1.05 6.67 -9.63
CA HIS A 138 -1.77 7.84 -10.14
C HIS A 138 -1.08 9.14 -9.68
N GLY A 139 -1.05 10.18 -10.52
CA GLY A 139 -0.34 11.42 -10.22
C GLY A 139 -0.75 12.07 -8.89
N SER A 140 -2.04 11.95 -8.50
CA SER A 140 -2.56 12.48 -7.24
C SER A 140 -1.93 11.86 -6.00
N ALA A 141 -1.35 10.66 -6.09
CA ALA A 141 -0.62 10.07 -4.98
C ALA A 141 0.69 10.81 -4.64
N CYS A 142 1.20 11.65 -5.55
CA CYS A 142 2.41 12.46 -5.37
C CYS A 142 2.14 13.98 -5.46
N GLY A 143 0.88 14.42 -5.41
CA GLY A 143 0.53 15.84 -5.61
C GLY A 143 0.39 16.29 -7.06
N GLY A 144 0.61 15.40 -8.03
CA GLY A 144 0.26 15.66 -9.42
C GLY A 144 -1.21 15.36 -9.73
N TYR A 145 -1.52 15.22 -11.00
CA TYR A 145 -2.86 14.86 -11.49
C TYR A 145 -2.76 13.83 -12.62
N GLY A 146 -3.84 13.04 -12.77
CA GLY A 146 -3.99 12.10 -13.87
C GLY A 146 -2.76 11.21 -14.09
N VAL A 147 -2.15 11.38 -15.27
CA VAL A 147 -1.00 10.60 -15.77
C VAL A 147 0.37 11.17 -15.38
N THR A 148 0.42 12.19 -14.51
CA THR A 148 1.70 12.68 -13.96
C THR A 148 2.44 11.50 -13.32
N PRO A 149 3.71 11.24 -13.68
CA PRO A 149 4.48 10.17 -13.07
C PRO A 149 4.55 10.31 -11.55
N CYS A 150 4.23 9.24 -10.83
CA CYS A 150 4.37 9.12 -9.39
C CYS A 150 5.14 7.82 -9.07
N PRO A 151 6.42 7.73 -9.47
CA PRO A 151 7.22 6.55 -9.27
C PRO A 151 7.56 6.36 -7.79
N ARG A 152 7.48 5.12 -7.33
CA ARG A 152 7.89 4.68 -5.99
C ARG A 152 8.65 3.36 -6.11
N ARG A 153 9.59 3.16 -5.19
CA ARG A 153 10.23 1.87 -4.99
C ARG A 153 10.04 1.42 -3.56
N TYR A 154 9.80 0.12 -3.42
CA TYR A 154 9.84 -0.57 -2.15
C TYR A 154 10.87 -1.69 -2.18
N GLY A 155 11.57 -1.90 -1.09
CA GLY A 155 12.49 -3.03 -0.89
C GLY A 155 11.98 -3.95 0.21
N TRP A 156 12.21 -5.26 0.05
CA TRP A 156 11.88 -6.21 1.10
C TRP A 156 12.70 -5.95 2.36
N ASP A 157 12.02 -5.86 3.51
CA ASP A 157 12.64 -5.83 4.83
C ASP A 157 12.35 -7.15 5.53
N ALA A 158 13.38 -7.96 5.73
CA ALA A 158 13.24 -9.29 6.33
C ALA A 158 12.91 -9.24 7.82
N ALA A 159 13.32 -8.19 8.54
CA ALA A 159 13.03 -8.04 9.96
C ALA A 159 11.55 -7.68 10.18
N LEU A 160 10.99 -6.84 9.29
CA LEU A 160 9.58 -6.47 9.30
C LEU A 160 8.68 -7.47 8.54
N GLY A 161 9.27 -8.33 7.70
CA GLY A 161 8.55 -9.29 6.88
C GLY A 161 7.57 -8.65 5.90
N ARG A 162 7.93 -7.48 5.36
CA ARG A 162 7.13 -6.69 4.39
C ARG A 162 8.01 -5.79 3.52
N PHE A 163 7.39 -5.21 2.49
CA PHE A 163 8.00 -4.13 1.71
C PHE A 163 7.99 -2.80 2.48
N VAL A 164 9.09 -2.04 2.35
CA VAL A 164 9.23 -0.69 2.89
C VAL A 164 9.88 0.22 1.86
N GLU A 165 9.74 1.52 2.04
CA GLU A 165 10.14 2.54 1.08
C GLU A 165 11.65 2.51 0.84
N ARG A 166 12.05 2.72 -0.43
CA ARG A 166 13.45 2.84 -0.86
C ARG A 166 13.57 3.95 -1.89
N PRO A 167 14.77 4.54 -2.06
CA PRO A 167 15.05 5.41 -3.19
C PRO A 167 14.66 4.71 -4.50
N ASP A 168 14.00 5.41 -5.40
CA ASP A 168 13.52 4.81 -6.64
C ASP A 168 14.64 4.48 -7.65
N SER A 169 14.26 4.05 -8.86
CA SER A 169 15.22 3.71 -9.92
C SER A 169 16.12 4.87 -10.35
N GLU A 170 15.69 6.11 -10.14
CA GLU A 170 16.43 7.32 -10.44
C GLU A 170 17.19 7.85 -9.21
N GLY A 171 17.08 7.18 -8.07
CA GLY A 171 17.67 7.59 -6.81
C GLY A 171 16.90 8.70 -6.10
N ARG A 172 15.65 9.00 -6.50
CA ARG A 172 14.81 9.97 -5.80
C ARG A 172 14.40 9.40 -4.45
N THR A 173 14.49 10.24 -3.42
CA THR A 173 14.23 9.86 -2.01
C THR A 173 13.06 10.62 -1.39
N LEU A 174 12.55 11.64 -2.08
CA LEU A 174 11.46 12.46 -1.56
C LEU A 174 10.11 11.82 -1.87
N LEU A 175 9.35 11.54 -0.81
CA LEU A 175 8.00 11.00 -0.88
C LEU A 175 7.00 12.12 -0.57
N VAL A 176 6.55 12.81 -1.63
CA VAL A 176 5.45 13.80 -1.55
C VAL A 176 4.16 13.11 -1.12
N PHE A 177 3.47 13.69 -0.14
CA PHE A 177 2.33 13.09 0.57
C PHE A 177 2.65 11.74 1.22
N GLY A 178 3.94 11.47 1.43
CA GLY A 178 4.38 10.42 2.30
C GLY A 178 4.55 9.03 1.73
N SER A 179 4.70 8.10 2.66
CA SER A 179 4.62 6.70 2.34
C SER A 179 3.19 6.30 1.98
N ARG A 180 3.07 5.55 0.90
CA ARG A 180 1.90 4.70 0.62
C ARG A 180 2.24 3.32 1.14
N ASN A 181 1.54 2.88 2.17
CA ASN A 181 1.74 1.55 2.74
C ASN A 181 1.47 0.49 1.68
N PRO A 182 2.42 -0.43 1.42
CA PRO A 182 2.21 -1.53 0.48
C PRO A 182 0.97 -2.35 0.77
N VAL A 183 0.62 -2.52 2.04
CA VAL A 183 -0.64 -3.10 2.50
C VAL A 183 -1.17 -2.18 3.58
N GLU A 184 -2.39 -1.71 3.40
CA GLU A 184 -3.09 -0.91 4.40
C GLU A 184 -3.18 -1.68 5.71
N THR A 185 -2.94 -1.00 6.83
CA THR A 185 -3.03 -1.63 8.15
C THR A 185 -4.45 -1.43 8.66
N PRO A 186 -5.23 -2.51 8.88
CA PRO A 186 -6.56 -2.36 9.47
C PRO A 186 -6.49 -1.67 10.84
N LEU A 187 -7.49 -0.86 11.17
CA LEU A 187 -7.44 -0.03 12.38
C LEU A 187 -7.32 -0.86 13.67
N ASN A 188 -7.92 -2.06 13.68
CA ASN A 188 -7.82 -2.99 14.81
C ASN A 188 -6.44 -3.65 14.96
N ALA A 189 -5.57 -3.56 13.95
CA ALA A 189 -4.20 -4.02 13.96
C ALA A 189 -3.19 -2.88 14.16
N ALA A 190 -3.62 -1.62 13.99
CA ALA A 190 -2.80 -0.45 14.28
C ALA A 190 -2.60 -0.27 15.81
N PRO A 191 -1.55 0.45 16.24
CA PRO A 191 -1.38 0.81 17.64
C PRO A 191 -2.62 1.55 18.19
N PRO A 192 -3.01 1.33 19.45
CA PRO A 192 -4.25 1.89 20.03
C PRO A 192 -4.29 3.42 19.98
N GLU A 193 -3.15 4.10 19.98
CA GLU A 193 -3.05 5.54 19.84
C GLU A 193 -3.51 6.04 18.46
N ILE A 194 -3.40 5.22 17.42
CA ILE A 194 -3.92 5.54 16.08
C ILE A 194 -5.44 5.55 16.10
N ALA A 195 -6.05 4.51 16.67
CA ALA A 195 -7.50 4.45 16.87
C ALA A 195 -8.01 5.63 17.72
N ALA A 196 -7.26 6.04 18.75
CA ALA A 196 -7.60 7.21 19.55
C ALA A 196 -7.57 8.51 18.73
N GLN A 197 -6.58 8.70 17.84
CA GLN A 197 -6.52 9.88 16.97
C GLN A 197 -7.62 9.88 15.90
N VAL A 198 -7.91 8.73 15.29
CA VAL A 198 -9.03 8.59 14.35
C VAL A 198 -10.35 8.93 15.04
N ALA A 199 -10.60 8.39 16.23
CA ALA A 199 -11.81 8.68 17.01
C ALA A 199 -11.91 10.15 17.44
N ARG A 200 -10.78 10.80 17.74
CA ARG A 200 -10.74 12.23 18.03
C ARG A 200 -11.15 13.05 16.81
N ARG A 201 -10.62 12.72 15.62
CA ARG A 201 -10.93 13.43 14.37
C ARG A 201 -12.39 13.25 13.97
N ASP A 202 -12.91 12.04 14.11
CA ASP A 202 -14.34 11.75 13.95
C ASP A 202 -15.21 12.61 14.89
N SER A 203 -14.82 12.71 16.17
CA SER A 203 -15.51 13.56 17.14
C SER A 203 -15.50 15.06 16.75
N LEU A 204 -14.38 15.56 16.23
CA LEU A 204 -14.26 16.94 15.73
C LEU A 204 -15.18 17.18 14.53
N CYS A 205 -15.22 16.23 13.59
CA CYS A 205 -16.08 16.31 12.41
C CYS A 205 -17.57 16.31 12.78
N ARG A 206 -17.99 15.39 13.67
CA ARG A 206 -19.38 15.33 14.14
C ARG A 206 -19.79 16.56 14.93
N ALA A 207 -18.88 17.15 15.70
CA ALA A 207 -19.16 18.40 16.43
C ALA A 207 -19.46 19.57 15.49
N ALA A 208 -18.97 19.54 14.25
CA ALA A 208 -19.26 20.52 13.21
C ALA A 208 -20.51 20.18 12.38
N GLY A 209 -21.24 19.12 12.72
CA GLY A 209 -22.41 18.67 11.97
C GLY A 209 -22.10 17.83 10.72
N GLY A 210 -20.84 17.43 10.52
CA GLY A 210 -20.45 16.52 9.46
C GLY A 210 -20.45 15.06 9.85
N THR A 211 -20.09 14.21 8.90
CA THR A 211 -19.90 12.77 9.06
C THR A 211 -18.47 12.39 8.70
N PHE A 212 -17.94 11.38 9.39
CA PHE A 212 -16.58 10.90 9.18
C PHE A 212 -16.64 9.42 8.81
N ALA A 213 -16.10 9.09 7.64
CA ALA A 213 -15.92 7.72 7.21
C ALA A 213 -14.44 7.39 7.36
N THR A 214 -14.11 6.51 8.31
CA THR A 214 -12.72 6.06 8.47
C THR A 214 -12.31 5.23 7.25
N ASN A 215 -11.16 5.57 6.71
CA ASN A 215 -10.46 4.82 5.67
C ASN A 215 -9.08 4.44 6.19
N GLU A 216 -8.60 3.23 5.90
CA GLU A 216 -7.24 2.82 6.26
C GLU A 216 -6.15 3.69 5.58
N ALA A 217 -6.51 4.42 4.52
CA ALA A 217 -5.65 5.43 3.91
C ALA A 217 -5.49 6.71 4.75
N ASP A 218 -6.26 6.91 5.83
CA ASP A 218 -6.22 8.13 6.64
C ASP A 218 -5.00 8.21 7.54
N TYR A 219 -4.36 7.06 7.78
CA TYR A 219 -3.17 6.93 8.61
C TYR A 219 -2.16 6.01 7.95
N ALA A 220 -0.89 6.26 8.24
CA ALA A 220 0.21 5.48 7.70
C ALA A 220 1.32 5.35 8.73
N ASP A 221 2.07 4.27 8.63
CA ASP A 221 3.31 4.14 9.36
C ASP A 221 4.45 4.78 8.56
N LEU A 222 5.33 5.48 9.24
CA LEU A 222 6.41 6.29 8.69
C LEU A 222 7.77 5.65 8.97
N PRO A 223 8.76 5.86 8.10
CA PRO A 223 10.16 5.75 8.49
C PRO A 223 10.45 6.48 9.81
N ASP A 224 11.39 5.94 10.58
CA ASP A 224 11.86 6.50 11.85
C ASP A 224 12.23 8.00 11.72
N LEU A 225 11.58 8.86 12.50
CA LEU A 225 11.80 10.30 12.54
C LEU A 225 12.63 10.75 13.76
N ASN A 226 12.69 9.94 14.82
CA ASN A 226 13.29 10.33 16.10
C ASN A 226 14.60 9.60 16.42
N GLY A 227 14.97 8.61 15.62
CA GLY A 227 16.20 7.83 15.74
C GLY A 227 16.16 6.69 16.74
N ASP A 228 14.97 6.24 17.16
CA ASP A 228 14.83 5.09 18.04
C ASP A 228 14.90 3.73 17.30
N GLY A 229 15.05 3.77 15.97
CA GLY A 229 15.14 2.60 15.10
C GLY A 229 13.79 1.94 14.82
N ARG A 230 12.69 2.53 15.28
CA ARG A 230 11.33 2.04 15.06
C ARG A 230 10.58 3.00 14.15
N ARG A 231 9.53 2.48 13.53
CA ARG A 231 8.71 3.24 12.59
C ARG A 231 7.67 4.05 13.35
N ASP A 232 7.54 5.30 12.95
CA ASP A 232 6.60 6.27 13.50
C ASP A 232 5.27 6.22 12.77
N TRP A 233 4.33 7.11 13.07
CA TRP A 233 3.00 7.10 12.49
C TRP A 233 2.49 8.49 12.20
N ILE A 234 1.55 8.59 11.28
CA ILE A 234 0.79 9.80 11.01
C ILE A 234 -0.68 9.47 10.86
N VAL A 235 -1.53 10.38 11.34
CA VAL A 235 -2.98 10.34 11.19
C VAL A 235 -3.43 11.67 10.61
N GLY A 236 -4.35 11.64 9.66
CA GLY A 236 -4.86 12.85 9.02
C GLY A 236 -4.22 13.13 7.67
N THR A 237 -4.01 12.09 6.86
CA THR A 237 -3.30 12.20 5.57
C THR A 237 -4.23 12.50 4.39
N TRP A 238 -5.42 11.90 4.36
CA TRP A 238 -6.36 11.95 3.22
C TRP A 238 -7.84 12.03 3.60
N ASP A 239 -8.14 12.05 4.88
CA ASP A 239 -9.50 12.16 5.41
C ASP A 239 -10.03 13.59 5.37
N SER A 240 -11.33 13.67 5.12
CA SER A 240 -12.12 14.88 5.17
C SER A 240 -13.39 14.65 5.97
N CYS A 241 -13.88 15.72 6.59
CA CYS A 241 -15.23 15.73 7.13
C CYS A 241 -16.22 15.84 5.96
N ASN A 242 -17.21 14.95 5.90
CA ASN A 242 -18.22 14.93 4.85
C ASN A 242 -19.47 15.67 5.33
N PHE A 243 -19.95 16.63 4.56
CA PHE A 243 -21.14 17.41 4.86
C PHE A 243 -22.24 17.13 3.85
N GLU A 244 -23.50 17.17 4.29
CA GLU A 244 -24.64 17.17 3.38
C GLU A 244 -24.81 18.58 2.81
N GLY A 245 -24.52 18.75 1.51
CA GLY A 245 -24.57 20.06 0.84
C GLY A 245 -23.23 20.79 0.91
N ASP A 246 -23.29 22.12 1.02
CA ASP A 246 -22.09 22.95 1.07
C ASP A 246 -21.33 22.75 2.39
N ILE A 247 -20.01 22.75 2.31
CA ILE A 247 -19.15 22.72 3.50
C ILE A 247 -19.39 24.03 4.27
N PRO A 248 -19.74 23.98 5.58
CA PRO A 248 -19.89 25.19 6.37
C PRO A 248 -18.61 26.04 6.33
N ASP A 249 -18.76 27.37 6.22
CA ASP A 249 -17.62 28.31 6.22
C ASP A 249 -16.75 28.19 7.49
N ASP A 250 -17.34 27.71 8.59
CA ASP A 250 -16.70 27.46 9.88
C ASP A 250 -16.35 25.99 10.13
N ALA A 251 -16.42 25.13 9.11
CA ALA A 251 -16.04 23.73 9.22
C ALA A 251 -14.58 23.61 9.67
N PRO A 252 -14.29 22.86 10.75
CA PRO A 252 -12.94 22.75 11.26
C PRO A 252 -12.07 21.93 10.31
N LEU A 253 -10.89 22.46 10.00
CA LEU A 253 -9.84 21.66 9.37
C LEU A 253 -9.36 20.61 10.38
N LEU A 254 -9.52 19.34 10.02
CA LEU A 254 -9.10 18.24 10.88
C LEU A 254 -7.56 18.19 10.93
N PRO A 255 -6.93 18.28 12.12
CA PRO A 255 -5.47 18.43 12.23
C PRO A 255 -4.71 17.13 11.95
N THR A 256 -3.72 17.18 11.08
CA THR A 256 -2.77 16.08 10.88
C THR A 256 -1.87 15.95 12.11
N THR A 257 -1.74 14.72 12.62
CA THR A 257 -0.96 14.40 13.83
C THR A 257 0.14 13.40 13.48
N VAL A 258 1.40 13.78 13.71
CA VAL A 258 2.54 12.86 13.65
C VAL A 258 2.78 12.31 15.05
N LEU A 259 2.85 10.99 15.16
CA LEU A 259 3.13 10.28 16.40
C LEU A 259 4.46 9.56 16.28
N VAL A 260 5.34 9.78 17.25
CA VAL A 260 6.62 9.09 17.31
C VAL A 260 6.60 8.00 18.36
N THR A 261 7.38 6.96 18.10
CA THR A 261 7.58 5.84 19.00
C THR A 261 8.42 6.24 20.20
N GLY A 262 8.11 5.64 21.36
CA GLY A 262 8.88 5.83 22.59
C GLY A 262 8.65 4.70 23.60
N PRO A 263 9.28 4.78 24.80
CA PRO A 263 9.24 3.70 25.79
C PRO A 263 7.84 3.32 26.29
N GLY A 264 6.88 4.25 26.20
CA GLY A 264 5.50 4.06 26.66
C GLY A 264 4.47 3.85 25.56
N GLY A 265 4.89 3.68 24.30
CA GLY A 265 3.99 3.65 23.14
C GLY A 265 4.21 4.83 22.20
N LEU A 266 3.19 5.16 21.42
CA LEU A 266 3.22 6.31 20.51
C LEU A 266 2.83 7.59 21.24
N THR A 267 3.54 8.68 20.95
CA THR A 267 3.21 10.00 21.49
C THR A 267 3.15 11.04 20.38
N PRO A 268 2.14 11.95 20.38
CA PRO A 268 2.10 13.05 19.43
C PRO A 268 3.37 13.90 19.50
N ALA A 269 4.03 14.09 18.36
CA ALA A 269 5.25 14.89 18.22
C ALA A 269 5.03 16.16 17.40
N LEU A 270 3.98 16.20 16.57
CA LEU A 270 3.58 17.36 15.79
C LEU A 270 2.08 17.26 15.51
N GLU A 271 1.37 18.38 15.64
CA GLU A 271 -0.04 18.47 15.26
C GLU A 271 -0.30 19.83 14.60
N GLY A 272 -1.07 19.84 13.52
CA GLY A 272 -1.44 21.07 12.83
C GLY A 272 -2.18 20.82 11.53
N VAL A 273 -2.45 21.90 10.79
CA VAL A 273 -3.05 21.82 9.46
C VAL A 273 -1.95 22.05 8.43
N PHE A 274 -1.50 20.98 7.82
CA PHE A 274 -0.45 21.01 6.81
C PHE A 274 -0.62 19.81 5.88
N THR A 275 -0.06 19.92 4.68
CA THR A 275 0.36 18.72 3.95
C THR A 275 1.84 18.46 4.22
N TRP A 276 2.39 17.38 3.70
CA TRP A 276 3.69 16.90 4.14
C TRP A 276 4.41 16.09 3.08
N GLN A 277 5.71 15.96 3.30
CA GLN A 277 6.58 15.07 2.54
C GLN A 277 7.64 14.49 3.48
N ILE A 278 8.21 13.36 3.07
CA ILE A 278 9.30 12.73 3.82
C ILE A 278 10.45 12.37 2.88
N ASP A 279 11.67 12.72 3.28
CA ASP A 279 12.89 12.37 2.57
C ASP A 279 13.58 11.20 3.29
N ILE A 280 13.64 10.06 2.60
CA ILE A 280 14.20 8.80 3.10
C ILE A 280 15.69 8.62 2.74
N ALA A 281 16.39 9.68 2.32
CA ALA A 281 17.81 9.63 2.00
C ALA A 281 18.71 9.26 3.19
N ARG A 282 18.19 9.40 4.42
CA ARG A 282 18.91 9.14 5.67
C ARG A 282 17.99 8.53 6.73
N SER A 283 18.60 8.00 7.77
CA SER A 283 17.95 7.58 9.01
C SER A 283 18.55 8.39 10.16
N PRO A 284 17.74 9.08 11.00
CA PRO A 284 16.29 9.24 10.88
C PRO A 284 15.89 10.00 9.61
N ALA A 285 14.70 9.71 9.08
CA ALA A 285 14.17 10.35 7.89
C ALA A 285 13.85 11.83 8.16
N ARG A 286 13.93 12.68 7.12
CA ARG A 286 13.57 14.10 7.24
C ARG A 286 12.09 14.27 6.93
N PHE A 287 11.33 14.79 7.87
CA PHE A 287 9.93 15.17 7.67
C PHE A 287 9.85 16.66 7.36
N ASP A 288 9.09 17.05 6.34
CA ASP A 288 8.82 18.46 6.04
C ASP A 288 7.31 18.70 6.09
N THR A 289 6.89 19.79 6.75
CA THR A 289 5.53 20.30 6.61
C THR A 289 5.46 21.21 5.40
N ILE A 290 4.30 21.23 4.75
CA ILE A 290 3.99 22.06 3.60
C ILE A 290 2.72 22.81 3.97
N GLU A 291 2.79 24.14 3.91
CA GLU A 291 1.65 24.99 4.21
C GLU A 291 0.45 24.66 3.30
N ARG A 292 -0.73 24.54 3.89
CA ARG A 292 -2.00 24.36 3.18
C ARG A 292 -2.71 25.71 3.11
N ASN A 293 -2.70 26.36 1.95
CA ASN A 293 -3.49 27.56 1.66
C ASN A 293 -4.15 27.44 0.28
N ASP A 294 -5.13 28.29 -0.03
CA ASP A 294 -5.92 28.20 -1.26
C ASP A 294 -5.10 28.46 -2.53
N ASP A 295 -4.01 29.23 -2.40
CA ASP A 295 -3.04 29.48 -3.47
C ASP A 295 -2.04 28.32 -3.64
N CYS A 296 -1.98 27.42 -2.66
CA CYS A 296 -1.11 26.25 -2.60
C CYS A 296 -1.70 25.06 -3.35
N SER A 297 -1.96 25.27 -4.64
CA SER A 297 -2.16 24.18 -5.60
C SER A 297 -0.85 23.87 -6.31
N THR A 298 -0.66 22.60 -6.64
CA THR A 298 0.64 21.98 -6.96
C THR A 298 1.28 22.42 -8.28
N GLU A 299 0.71 23.40 -8.98
CA GLU A 299 1.21 23.84 -10.29
C GLU A 299 1.98 25.18 -10.27
N ASP A 300 1.60 26.18 -9.47
CA ASP A 300 2.14 27.55 -9.67
C ASP A 300 2.52 28.37 -8.41
N ALA A 301 2.25 27.90 -7.19
CA ALA A 301 2.74 28.54 -5.96
C ALA A 301 3.78 27.65 -5.26
N THR A 302 4.98 28.20 -4.97
CA THR A 302 5.94 27.52 -4.10
C THR A 302 5.41 27.55 -2.67
N CYS A 303 4.63 26.53 -2.30
CA CYS A 303 4.19 26.35 -0.93
C CYS A 303 5.38 26.37 0.01
N LYS A 304 5.20 27.01 1.17
CA LYS A 304 6.25 27.07 2.17
C LYS A 304 6.50 25.67 2.71
N ILE A 305 7.67 25.13 2.37
CA ILE A 305 8.18 23.88 2.93
C ILE A 305 9.00 24.22 4.17
N THR A 306 8.61 23.67 5.32
CA THR A 306 9.34 23.83 6.58
C THR A 306 9.92 22.48 7.00
N PRO A 307 11.26 22.29 6.90
CA PRO A 307 11.89 21.07 7.38
C PRO A 307 11.73 20.96 8.89
N MET A 308 11.42 19.76 9.36
CA MET A 308 11.25 19.46 10.78
C MET A 308 12.41 18.63 11.29
N ALA A 309 12.79 18.86 12.55
CA ALA A 309 13.83 18.12 13.25
C ALA A 309 13.30 17.65 14.61
N TRP A 310 13.67 16.44 15.00
CA TRP A 310 13.39 15.92 16.33
C TRP A 310 14.16 16.70 17.40
N ASP A 311 13.42 17.26 18.36
CA ASP A 311 13.99 17.83 19.58
C ASP A 311 13.77 16.86 20.75
N ALA A 312 14.85 16.22 21.19
CA ALA A 312 14.81 15.26 22.29
C ALA A 312 14.42 15.89 23.63
N ALA A 313 14.65 17.20 23.83
CA ALA A 313 14.33 17.87 25.08
C ALA A 313 12.82 18.06 25.26
N SER A 314 12.14 18.56 24.23
CA SER A 314 10.67 18.71 24.24
C SER A 314 9.93 17.45 23.79
N ARG A 315 10.64 16.49 23.20
CA ARG A 315 10.08 15.27 22.58
C ARG A 315 9.06 15.59 21.49
N THR A 316 9.36 16.61 20.68
CA THR A 316 8.51 17.04 19.56
C THR A 316 9.32 17.25 18.29
N LEU A 317 8.65 17.32 17.14
CA LEU A 317 9.24 17.79 15.89
C LEU A 317 9.10 19.32 15.84
N VAL A 318 10.22 20.01 15.71
CA VAL A 318 10.29 21.48 15.63
C VAL A 318 10.88 21.92 14.29
N PRO A 319 10.63 23.14 13.81
CA PRO A 319 11.30 23.65 12.62
C PRO A 319 12.82 23.54 12.74
N ALA A 320 13.46 22.97 11.73
CA ALA A 320 14.91 22.89 11.66
C ALA A 320 15.51 24.31 11.55
N LYS A 321 16.68 24.50 12.16
CA LYS A 321 17.44 25.76 12.11
C LYS A 321 18.38 25.81 10.91
#